data_AF-A0A2S8UUG1-F1
#
_entry.id   AF-A0A2S8UUG1-F1
#
_cell.length_a   1.000
_cell.length_b   1.000
_cell.length_c   1.000
_cell.angle_alpha   90.00
_cell.angle_beta   90.00
_cell.angle_gamma   90.00
#
_symmetry.space_group_name_H-M   'P 1'
#
loop_
_entity.id
_entity.type
_entity.pdbx_description
1 polymer ?
#
loop_
_entity_poly.entity_id
_entity_poly.type
_entity_poly.pdbx_seq_one_letter_code
_entity_poly.pdbx_strand_id
1 'polypeptide(L)'
;MVAAPIEVTLSVIYLGVFPTVLPYIALAYITSHAGASEATSSLYLTPVTACFIAWVWLGEVPTFVSIIGGIITILGVVIAHLTFKKDNYKQIGSEKIW
;
A
#
# COMPACT_ATOMS: atom_id res chain seq x y z
N MET A 1 -38.82 -7.87 9.90
CA MET A 1 -37.58 -7.06 9.79
C MET A 1 -36.53 -7.73 10.65
N VAL A 2 -35.53 -8.38 10.05
CA VAL A 2 -34.45 -9.02 10.81
C VAL A 2 -33.56 -7.88 11.31
N ALA A 3 -33.68 -7.54 12.59
CA ALA A 3 -32.76 -6.59 13.23
C ALA A 3 -31.41 -7.28 13.38
N ALA A 4 -30.36 -6.72 12.78
CA ALA A 4 -29.01 -7.24 12.94
C ALA A 4 -28.57 -7.12 14.41
N PRO A 5 -27.90 -8.13 14.98
CA PRO A 5 -27.36 -8.05 16.34
C PRO A 5 -26.42 -6.83 16.48
N ILE A 6 -26.47 -6.15 17.62
CA ILE A 6 -25.66 -4.95 17.88
C ILE A 6 -24.15 -5.19 17.68
N GLU A 7 -23.69 -6.41 17.97
CA GLU A 7 -22.31 -6.84 17.76
C GLU A 7 -21.89 -6.83 16.28
N VAL A 8 -22.79 -7.21 15.38
CA VAL A 8 -22.54 -7.18 13.94
C VAL A 8 -22.45 -5.74 13.46
N THR A 9 -23.34 -4.86 13.94
CA THR A 9 -23.30 -3.44 13.61
C THR A 9 -22.01 -2.78 14.09
N LEU A 10 -21.56 -3.08 15.31
CA LEU A 10 -20.29 -2.57 15.84
C LEU A 10 -19.08 -3.11 15.05
N SER A 11 -19.10 -4.38 14.67
CA SER A 11 -18.03 -4.97 13.84
C SER A 11 -17.91 -4.31 12.48
N VAL A 12 -19.06 -4.03 11.82
CA VAL A 12 -19.09 -3.32 10.53
C VAL A 12 -18.57 -1.89 10.67
N ILE A 13 -18.94 -1.18 11.75
CA ILE A 13 -18.43 0.17 12.00
C ILE A 13 -16.91 0.13 12.24
N TYR A 14 -16.43 -0.82 13.03
CA TYR A 14 -15.00 -1.00 13.28
C TYR A 14 -14.21 -1.26 11.99
N LEU A 15 -14.69 -2.19 11.16
CA LEU A 15 -14.09 -2.49 9.85
C LEU A 15 -14.25 -1.35 8.83
N GLY A 16 -15.26 -0.50 8.97
CA GLY A 16 -15.39 0.70 8.15
C GLY A 16 -14.35 1.75 8.53
N VAL A 17 -14.26 2.10 9.81
CA VAL A 17 -13.43 3.22 10.25
C VAL A 17 -11.95 2.87 10.24
N PHE A 18 -11.59 1.73 10.81
CA PHE A 18 -10.19 1.45 11.13
C PHE A 18 -9.35 1.09 9.88
N PRO A 19 -9.68 0.08 9.07
CA PRO A 19 -8.89 -0.27 7.89
C PRO A 19 -9.24 0.55 6.64
N THR A 20 -10.30 1.37 6.64
CA THR A 20 -10.71 2.14 5.44
C THR A 20 -10.51 3.63 5.60
N VAL A 21 -11.16 4.26 6.60
CA VAL A 21 -11.13 5.73 6.73
C VAL A 21 -9.74 6.24 7.12
N LEU A 22 -9.09 5.61 8.11
CA LEU A 22 -7.76 6.05 8.57
C LEU A 22 -6.69 5.97 7.47
N PRO A 23 -6.55 4.85 6.70
CA PRO A 23 -5.57 4.79 5.62
C PRO A 23 -5.86 5.77 4.50
N TYR A 24 -7.13 6.05 4.20
CA TYR A 24 -7.49 7.00 3.14
C TYR A 24 -7.14 8.44 3.51
N ILE A 25 -7.36 8.82 4.77
CA ILE A 25 -6.92 10.12 5.29
C ILE A 25 -5.39 10.22 5.25
N ALA A 26 -4.67 9.16 5.64
CA ALA A 26 -3.22 9.13 5.55
C ALA A 26 -2.74 9.28 4.10
N LEU A 27 -3.37 8.61 3.14
CA LEU A 27 -3.05 8.73 1.72
C LEU A 27 -3.32 10.14 1.19
N ALA A 28 -4.45 10.75 1.55
CA ALA A 28 -4.77 12.13 1.18
C ALA A 28 -3.76 13.12 1.78
N TYR A 29 -3.35 12.91 3.03
CA TYR A 29 -2.33 13.72 3.69
C TYR A 29 -0.98 13.61 2.99
N ILE A 30 -0.50 12.39 2.70
CA ILE A 30 0.75 12.14 1.97
C ILE A 30 0.69 12.78 0.58
N THR A 31 -0.43 12.62 -0.13
CA THR A 31 -0.65 13.22 -1.46
C THR A 31 -0.53 14.74 -1.40
N SER A 32 -1.03 15.38 -0.34
CA SER A 32 -0.99 16.84 -0.17
C SER A 32 0.41 17.39 0.14
N HIS A 33 1.26 16.62 0.84
CA HIS A 33 2.58 17.09 1.30
C HIS A 33 3.75 16.62 0.43
N ALA A 34 3.69 15.43 -0.16
CA ALA A 34 4.80 14.80 -0.89
C ALA A 34 4.53 14.65 -2.41
N GLY A 35 3.33 15.03 -2.88
CA GLY A 35 2.92 14.91 -4.28
C GLY A 35 2.39 13.52 -4.65
N ALA A 36 1.58 13.45 -5.72
CA ALA A 36 0.89 12.23 -6.16
C ALA A 36 1.81 11.03 -6.44
N SER A 37 3.09 11.29 -6.74
CA SER A 37 4.12 10.29 -7.01
C SER A 37 4.56 9.54 -5.75
N GLU A 38 4.74 10.23 -4.63
CA GLU A 38 5.13 9.58 -3.36
C GLU A 38 3.94 8.83 -2.74
N ALA A 39 2.71 9.35 -2.90
CA ALA A 39 1.50 8.67 -2.44
C ALA A 39 1.24 7.34 -3.18
N THR A 40 1.48 7.30 -4.50
CA THR A 40 1.41 6.06 -5.28
C THR A 40 2.53 5.10 -4.94
N SER A 41 3.70 5.59 -4.50
CA SER A 41 4.77 4.72 -3.98
C SER A 41 4.34 3.94 -2.72
N SER A 42 3.56 4.55 -1.83
CA SER A 42 3.00 3.87 -0.65
C SER A 42 2.05 2.73 -1.03
N LEU A 43 1.36 2.80 -2.18
CA LEU A 43 0.48 1.73 -2.65
C LEU A 43 1.25 0.47 -3.06
N TYR A 44 2.54 0.57 -3.45
CA TYR A 44 3.38 -0.60 -3.71
C TYR A 44 3.83 -1.30 -2.43
N LEU A 45 3.84 -0.59 -1.30
CA LEU A 45 4.15 -1.19 0.00
C LEU A 45 2.98 -2.02 0.52
N THR A 46 1.74 -1.60 0.25
CA THR A 46 0.50 -2.29 0.63
C THR A 46 0.49 -3.79 0.30
N PRO A 47 0.75 -4.26 -0.94
CA PRO A 47 0.76 -5.69 -1.25
C PRO A 47 1.88 -6.45 -0.51
N VAL A 48 3.04 -5.81 -0.28
CA VAL A 48 4.15 -6.41 0.49
C VAL A 48 3.73 -6.60 1.94
N THR A 49 3.17 -5.57 2.58
CA THR A 49 2.68 -5.64 3.96
C THR A 49 1.51 -6.62 4.11
N ALA A 50 0.60 -6.68 3.13
CA ALA A 50 -0.49 -7.63 3.13
C ALA A 50 0.02 -9.08 3.07
N CYS A 51 1.00 -9.37 2.20
CA CYS A 51 1.68 -10.67 2.17
C CYS A 51 2.35 -11.00 3.51
N PHE A 52 3.02 -10.02 4.13
CA PHE A 52 3.69 -10.23 5.41
C PHE A 52 2.70 -10.55 6.53
N ILE A 53 1.60 -9.80 6.63
CA ILE A 53 0.54 -10.03 7.61
C ILE A 53 -0.14 -11.38 7.36
N ALA A 54 -0.43 -11.73 6.11
CA ALA A 54 -1.01 -13.03 5.76
C ALA A 54 -0.10 -14.19 6.18
N TRP A 55 1.21 -14.07 5.98
CA TRP A 55 2.16 -15.11 6.40
C TRP A 55 2.21 -15.26 7.93
N VAL A 56 2.32 -14.15 8.66
CA VAL A 56 2.44 -14.16 10.12
C VAL A 56 1.15 -14.62 10.80
N TRP A 57 -0.01 -14.21 10.27
CA TRP A 57 -1.31 -14.45 10.92
C TRP A 57 -1.96 -15.76 10.49
N LEU A 58 -1.86 -16.14 9.21
CA LEU A 58 -2.56 -17.32 8.68
C LEU A 58 -1.79 -18.62 8.95
N GLY A 59 -0.49 -18.55 9.26
CA GLY A 59 0.33 -19.71 9.64
C GLY A 59 0.47 -20.78 8.53
N GLU A 60 -0.05 -20.52 7.33
CA GLU A 60 0.11 -21.39 6.18
C GLU A 60 1.58 -21.34 5.75
N VAL A 61 2.27 -22.48 5.91
CA VAL A 61 3.65 -22.68 5.48
C VAL A 61 3.72 -22.25 4.01
N PRO A 62 4.55 -21.24 3.66
CA PRO A 62 4.55 -20.68 2.33
C PRO A 62 4.90 -21.78 1.34
N THR A 63 3.88 -22.22 0.60
CA THR A 63 4.04 -23.11 -0.53
C THR A 63 4.96 -22.46 -1.54
N PHE A 64 5.62 -23.23 -2.41
CA PHE A 64 6.54 -22.71 -3.43
C PHE A 64 5.96 -21.52 -4.23
N VAL A 65 4.63 -21.48 -4.39
CA VAL A 65 3.89 -20.38 -5.05
C VAL A 65 4.01 -19.06 -4.28
N SER A 66 3.97 -19.07 -2.95
CA SER A 66 4.14 -17.86 -2.12
C SER A 66 5.57 -17.32 -2.16
N ILE A 67 6.57 -18.20 -2.26
CA ILE A 67 7.98 -17.80 -2.46
C ILE A 67 8.14 -17.11 -3.81
N ILE A 68 7.59 -17.70 -4.88
CA ILE A 68 7.60 -17.12 -6.22
C ILE A 68 6.84 -15.78 -6.22
N GLY A 69 5.67 -15.72 -5.60
CA GLY A 69 4.88 -14.49 -5.44
C GLY A 69 5.67 -13.39 -4.71
N GLY A 70 6.32 -13.71 -3.60
CA GLY A 70 7.18 -12.78 -2.86
C GLY A 70 8.35 -12.27 -3.68
N ILE A 71 9.03 -13.13 -4.44
CA ILE A 71 10.11 -12.72 -5.36
C ILE A 71 9.57 -11.77 -6.44
N ILE A 72 8.42 -12.09 -7.04
CA ILE A 72 7.78 -11.24 -8.07
C ILE A 72 7.39 -9.88 -7.48
N THR A 73 6.82 -9.84 -6.27
CA THR A 73 6.47 -8.57 -5.61
C THR A 73 7.72 -7.73 -5.32
N ILE A 74 8.79 -8.33 -4.78
CA ILE A 74 10.05 -7.61 -4.52
C ILE A 74 10.64 -7.06 -5.83
N LEU A 75 10.68 -7.86 -6.90
CA LEU A 75 11.16 -7.41 -8.21
C LEU A 75 10.31 -6.24 -8.75
N GLY A 76 8.99 -6.32 -8.64
CA GLY A 76 8.09 -5.24 -9.04
C GLY A 76 8.34 -3.94 -8.28
N VAL A 77 8.53 -4.03 -6.96
CA VAL A 77 8.85 -2.86 -6.11
C VAL A 77 10.19 -2.25 -6.48
N VAL A 78 11.23 -3.07 -6.69
CA VAL A 78 12.57 -2.59 -7.09
C VAL A 78 12.51 -1.87 -8.43
N ILE A 79 11.80 -2.42 -9.42
CA ILE A 79 11.63 -1.78 -10.75
C ILE A 79 10.90 -0.44 -10.62
N ALA A 80 9.82 -0.38 -9.82
CA ALA A 80 9.07 0.85 -9.59
C ALA A 80 9.95 1.92 -8.92
N HIS A 81 10.71 1.55 -7.89
CA HIS A 81 11.59 2.47 -7.16
C HIS A 81 12.75 2.98 -8.01
N LEU A 82 13.38 2.11 -8.81
CA LEU A 82 14.48 2.50 -9.70
C LEU A 82 14.00 3.42 -10.83
N THR A 83 12.78 3.22 -11.32
CA THR A 83 12.16 4.09 -12.33
C THR A 83 11.84 5.48 -11.76
N PHE A 84 11.37 5.56 -10.52
CA PHE A 84 11.10 6.81 -9.81
C PHE A 84 12.35 7.69 -9.62
N LYS A 85 13.51 7.08 -9.34
CA LYS A 85 14.78 7.82 -9.23
C LYS A 85 15.21 8.46 -10.55
N LYS A 86 14.76 7.92 -11.70
CA LYS A 86 15.12 8.40 -13.03
C LYS A 86 14.32 9.64 -13.45
N ASP A 87 13.08 9.79 -12.98
CA ASP A 87 12.25 10.96 -13.30
C ASP A 87 12.62 12.20 -12.45
N ASN A 88 12.99 12.02 -11.19
CA ASN A 88 13.42 13.13 -10.31
C ASN A 88 14.78 13.74 -10.73
N TYR A 89 15.66 12.98 -11.40
CA TYR A 89 16.93 13.51 -11.92
C TYR A 89 16.75 14.36 -13.19
N LYS A 90 15.69 14.11 -13.99
CA LYS A 90 15.42 14.89 -15.21
C LYS A 90 14.82 16.27 -14.93
N GLN A 91 14.06 16.45 -13.85
CA GLN A 91 13.44 17.73 -13.50
C GLN A 91 14.45 18.75 -12.95
N ILE A 92 15.39 18.32 -12.11
CA ILE A 92 16.42 19.18 -11.51
C ILE A 92 17.41 19.75 -12.53
N GLY A 93 17.57 19.10 -13.68
CA GLY A 93 18.42 19.55 -14.78
C GLY A 93 17.74 20.50 -15.77
N SER A 94 16.39 20.56 -15.79
CA SER A 94 15.64 21.38 -16.76
C SER A 94 15.13 22.71 -16.17
N GLU A 95 15.03 22.82 -14.83
CA GLU A 95 14.64 24.07 -14.16
C GLU A 95 15.80 25.07 -14.05
N LYS A 96 17.05 24.62 -14.20
CA LYS A 96 18.25 25.47 -14.08
C LYS A 96 18.75 26.11 -15.39
N ILE A 97 17.98 25.98 -16.48
CA ILE A 97 18.37 26.46 -17.82
C ILE A 97 17.44 27.54 -18.38
N TRP A 98 16.76 28.30 -17.50
CA TRP A 98 16.18 29.60 -17.82
C TRP A 98 16.49 30.60 -16.70
#